data_AF-A0A1M6BXR6-F1
#
_entry.id   AF-A0A1M6BXR6-F1
#
_cell.length_a   1.000
_cell.length_b   1.000
_cell.length_c   1.000
_cell.angle_alpha   90.00
_cell.angle_beta   90.00
_cell.angle_gamma   90.00
#
_symmetry.space_group_name_H-M   'P 1'
#
loop_
_entity.id
_entity.type
_entity.pdbx_description
1 polymer ?
#
loop_
_entity_poly.entity_id
_entity_poly.type
_entity_poly.pdbx_seq_one_letter_code
_entity_poly.pdbx_strand_id
1 'polypeptide(L)'
;MKVQTAFRFDKDLLELVKEKAKAEKRSLNNYIEYLLYREVGNIPNAETQQAIYEAHNDINLTKIEDFNKWRDSLLSGEFDV
;
A
#
# COMPACT_ATOMS: atom_id res chain seq x y z
N MET A 1 -1.63 -18.57 0.88
CA MET A 1 -0.70 -19.74 0.83
C MET A 1 0.72 -19.19 0.69
N LYS A 2 1.70 -19.64 1.51
CA LYS A 2 3.10 -19.19 1.39
C LYS A 2 3.89 -20.18 0.53
N VAL A 3 4.73 -19.68 -0.38
CA VAL A 3 5.59 -20.49 -1.25
C VAL A 3 7.05 -20.18 -0.92
N GLN A 4 7.86 -21.23 -0.70
CA GLN A 4 9.29 -21.05 -0.44
C GLN A 4 10.00 -20.69 -1.75
N THR A 5 10.74 -19.57 -1.73
CA THR A 5 11.53 -19.08 -2.86
C THR A 5 12.95 -18.80 -2.40
N ALA A 6 13.94 -19.25 -3.16
CA ALA A 6 15.34 -19.02 -2.85
C ALA A 6 15.86 -17.79 -3.60
N PHE A 7 16.48 -16.86 -2.87
CA PHE A 7 17.13 -15.68 -3.42
C PHE A 7 18.63 -15.74 -3.16
N ARG A 8 19.42 -15.21 -4.11
CA ARG A 8 20.84 -14.97 -3.90
C ARG A 8 21.00 -13.49 -3.59
N PHE A 9 21.55 -13.19 -2.41
CA PHE A 9 21.89 -11.85 -2.01
C PHE A 9 23.40 -11.68 -2.00
N ASP A 10 23.84 -10.46 -2.27
CA ASP A 10 25.17 -10.04 -1.85
C ASP A 10 25.30 -10.22 -0.32
N LYS A 11 26.49 -10.64 0.12
CA LYS A 11 26.73 -10.98 1.53
C LYS A 11 26.56 -9.77 2.44
N ASP A 12 27.11 -8.63 2.03
CA ASP A 12 27.12 -7.42 2.86
C ASP A 12 25.71 -6.82 2.91
N LEU A 13 24.98 -6.87 1.79
CA LEU A 13 23.56 -6.52 1.77
C LEU A 13 22.74 -7.39 2.74
N LEU A 14 22.97 -8.70 2.75
CA LEU A 14 22.23 -9.61 3.63
C LEU A 14 22.47 -9.29 5.11
N GLU A 15 23.69 -8.94 5.50
CA GLU A 15 24.00 -8.53 6.88
C GLU A 15 23.30 -7.22 7.25
N LEU A 16 23.30 -6.21 6.38
CA LEU A 16 22.56 -4.97 6.61
C LEU A 16 21.06 -5.22 6.81
N VAL A 17 20.45 -6.08 5.99
CA VAL A 17 19.02 -6.42 6.11
C VAL A 17 18.75 -7.16 7.42
N LYS A 18 19.64 -8.05 7.87
CA LYS A 18 19.50 -8.74 9.17
C LYS A 18 19.56 -7.76 10.35
N GLU A 19 20.49 -6.80 10.32
CA GLU A 19 20.59 -5.78 11.37
C GLU A 19 19.31 -4.95 11.47
N LYS A 20 18.77 -4.52 10.32
CA LYS A 20 17.48 -3.79 10.26
C LYS A 20 16.32 -4.64 10.77
N ALA A 21 16.22 -5.90 10.35
CA ALA A 21 15.19 -6.82 10.84
C ALA A 21 15.25 -6.97 12.37
N LYS A 22 16.46 -7.11 12.93
CA LYS A 22 16.69 -7.20 14.38
C LYS A 22 16.29 -5.92 15.11
N ALA A 23 16.64 -4.75 14.57
CA ALA A 23 16.26 -3.45 15.14
C ALA A 23 14.73 -3.30 15.24
N GLU A 24 14.00 -3.83 14.27
CA GLU A 24 12.52 -3.84 14.26
C GLU A 24 11.89 -5.03 15.00
N LYS A 25 12.69 -5.90 15.63
CA LYS A 25 12.22 -7.12 16.32
C LYS A 25 11.44 -8.07 15.40
N ARG A 26 11.84 -8.16 14.13
CA ARG A 26 11.26 -9.02 13.10
C ARG A 26 12.21 -10.15 12.73
N SER A 27 11.67 -11.27 12.27
CA SER A 27 12.49 -12.27 11.59
C SER A 27 12.93 -11.74 10.22
N LEU A 28 14.06 -12.22 9.71
CA LEU A 28 14.57 -11.83 8.40
C LEU A 28 13.52 -12.04 7.29
N ASN A 29 12.86 -13.21 7.27
CA ASN A 29 11.81 -13.48 6.30
C ASN A 29 10.62 -12.52 6.44
N ASN A 30 10.17 -12.22 7.67
CA ASN A 30 9.08 -11.26 7.86
C ASN A 30 9.47 -9.86 7.37
N TYR A 31 10.72 -9.46 7.61
CA TYR A 31 11.22 -8.17 7.18
C TYR A 31 11.32 -8.07 5.66
N ILE A 32 11.84 -9.10 5.00
CA ILE A 32 11.90 -9.16 3.52
C ILE A 32 10.49 -9.16 2.92
N GLU A 33 9.54 -9.94 3.46
CA GLU A 33 8.15 -9.90 3.00
C GLU A 33 7.57 -8.47 3.12
N TYR A 34 7.79 -7.80 4.24
CA TYR A 34 7.33 -6.41 4.43
C TYR A 34 7.93 -5.46 3.38
N LEU A 35 9.24 -5.53 3.13
CA LEU A 35 9.89 -4.69 2.12
C LEU A 35 9.32 -4.96 0.72
N LEU A 36 9.12 -6.23 0.36
CA LEU A 36 8.53 -6.61 -0.93
C LEU A 36 7.09 -6.12 -1.06
N TYR A 37 6.27 -6.23 -0.01
CA TYR A 37 4.92 -5.67 -0.03
C TYR A 37 4.92 -4.14 -0.12
N ARG A 38 5.86 -3.47 0.55
CA ARG A 38 5.96 -2.02 0.49
C ARG A 38 6.31 -1.52 -0.91
N GLU A 39 7.25 -2.18 -1.59
CA GLU A 39 7.71 -1.72 -2.91
C GLU A 39 6.89 -2.28 -4.07
N VAL A 40 6.47 -3.55 -4.01
CA VAL A 40 5.75 -4.23 -5.11
C VAL A 40 4.25 -4.24 -4.86
N GLY A 41 3.83 -4.36 -3.60
CA GLY A 41 2.41 -4.40 -3.24
C GLY A 41 1.72 -3.03 -3.32
N ASN A 42 2.47 -1.95 -3.51
CA ASN A 42 1.95 -0.59 -3.61
C ASN A 42 1.85 -0.08 -5.06
N ILE A 43 1.81 -0.99 -6.04
CA ILE A 43 1.50 -0.65 -7.43
C ILE A 43 -0.02 -0.55 -7.55
N PRO A 44 -0.60 0.64 -7.78
CA PRO A 44 -2.04 0.77 -7.94
C PRO A 44 -2.48 -0.09 -9.12
N ASN A 45 -3.58 -0.83 -8.98
CA ASN A 45 -4.16 -1.56 -10.12
C ASN A 45 -4.68 -0.56 -11.17
N ALA A 46 -5.03 -1.03 -12.37
CA ALA A 46 -5.45 -0.15 -13.47
C ALA A 46 -6.61 0.79 -13.07
N GLU A 47 -7.58 0.30 -12.30
CA GLU A 47 -8.71 1.09 -11.79
C GLU A 47 -8.25 2.19 -10.81
N THR A 48 -7.32 1.88 -9.91
CA THR A 48 -6.78 2.85 -8.95
C THR A 48 -5.90 3.87 -9.66
N GLN A 49 -5.12 3.47 -10.66
CA GLN A 49 -4.35 4.40 -11.49
C GLN A 49 -5.27 5.36 -12.23
N GLN A 50 -6.37 4.85 -12.79
CA GLN A 50 -7.38 5.66 -13.47
C GLN A 50 -8.07 6.63 -12.50
N ALA A 51 -8.47 6.18 -11.30
CA ALA A 51 -9.06 7.05 -10.29
C ALA A 51 -8.10 8.16 -9.84
N ILE A 52 -6.80 7.86 -9.67
CA ILE A 52 -5.76 8.86 -9.37
C ILE A 52 -5.63 9.87 -10.52
N TYR A 53 -5.64 9.39 -11.77
CA TYR A 53 -5.58 10.25 -12.94
C TYR A 53 -6.79 11.18 -13.01
N GLU A 54 -8.00 10.65 -12.83
CA GLU A 54 -9.24 11.42 -12.86
C GLU A 54 -9.24 12.51 -11.77
N ALA A 55 -8.83 12.16 -10.55
CA ALA A 55 -8.74 13.10 -9.44
C ALA A 55 -7.72 14.23 -9.70
N HIS A 56 -6.57 13.94 -10.29
CA HIS A 56 -5.55 14.95 -10.60
C HIS A 56 -5.90 15.85 -11.79
N ASN A 57 -6.84 15.43 -12.64
CA ASN A 57 -7.22 16.17 -13.85
C ASN A 57 -8.64 16.76 -13.76
N ASP A 58 -9.22 16.83 -12.55
CA ASP A 58 -10.56 17.35 -12.30
C ASP A 58 -11.67 16.62 -13.09
N ILE A 59 -11.49 15.33 -13.36
CA ILE A 59 -12.44 14.48 -14.09
C ILE A 59 -13.32 13.74 -13.07
N ASN A 60 -14.64 13.70 -13.31
CA ASN A 60 -15.62 12.94 -12.50
C ASN A 60 -15.60 13.26 -10.99
N LEU A 61 -15.24 14.49 -10.59
CA LEU A 61 -15.23 14.90 -9.19
C LEU A 61 -16.64 15.24 -8.68
N THR A 62 -16.99 14.74 -7.50
CA THR A 62 -18.19 15.18 -6.77
C THR A 62 -17.86 16.36 -5.86
N LYS A 63 -18.54 17.48 -6.06
CA LYS A 63 -18.38 18.64 -5.20
C LYS A 63 -19.04 18.38 -3.83
N ILE A 64 -18.27 18.57 -2.77
CA ILE A 64 -18.75 18.47 -1.40
C ILE A 64 -19.26 19.86 -0.97
N GLU A 65 -20.58 20.02 -0.86
CA GLU A 65 -21.20 21.26 -0.38
C GLU A 65 -21.22 21.35 1.16
N ASP A 66 -21.36 20.20 1.84
CA ASP A 66 -21.32 20.09 3.30
C ASP A 66 -20.48 18.88 3.72
N PHE A 67 -19.37 19.17 4.41
CA PHE A 67 -18.42 18.16 4.87
C PHE A 67 -19.01 17.20 5.90
N ASN A 68 -19.83 17.68 6.84
CA ASN A 68 -20.40 16.82 7.88
C ASN A 68 -21.41 15.86 7.27
N LYS A 69 -22.27 16.35 6.38
CA LYS A 69 -23.24 15.52 5.67
C LYS A 69 -22.55 14.44 4.84
N TRP A 70 -21.51 14.81 4.08
CA TRP A 70 -20.72 13.86 3.29
C TRP A 70 -20.00 12.82 4.15
N ARG A 71 -19.39 13.25 5.27
CA ARG A 71 -18.73 12.32 6.19
C ARG A 71 -19.73 11.32 6.78
N ASP A 72 -20.91 11.79 7.16
CA ASP A 72 -21.91 10.94 7.81
C ASP A 72 -22.48 9.90 6.83
N SER A 73 -22.60 10.21 5.52
CA SER A 73 -22.99 9.23 4.49
C SER A 73 -21.90 8.18 4.23
N LEU A 74 -20.62 8.56 4.29
CA LEU A 74 -19.52 7.59 4.23
C LEU A 74 -19.57 6.59 5.38
N LEU A 75 -19.93 7.05 6.58
CA LEU A 75 -19.98 6.22 7.79
C LEU A 75 -21.23 5.32 7.84
N SER A 76 -22.34 5.73 7.22
CA SER A 76 -23.55 4.91 7.14
C SER A 76 -23.49 3.83 6.05
N GLY A 77 -22.55 3.93 5.11
CA GLY A 77 -22.44 3.01 3.97
C GLY A 77 -23.51 3.24 2.90
N GLU A 78 -24.30 4.31 3.03
CA GLU A 78 -25.25 4.78 2.03
C GLU A 78 -24.50 5.73 1.08
N PHE A 79 -23.77 5.14 0.14
CA PHE A 79 -23.14 5.88 -0.95
C PHE A 79 -24.19 6.21 -2.01
N ASP A 80 -24.97 7.26 -1.79
CA ASP A 80 -25.66 7.93 -2.88
C ASP A 80 -24.62 8.73 -3.67
N VAL A 81 -24.33 8.26 -4.89
CA VAL A 81 -23.63 9.03 -5.92
C VAL A 81 -24.61 9.98 -6.59
#